data_AF-A0A7W6GUG8-F1
#
_entry.id   AF-A0A7W6GUG8-F1
#
_cell.length_a   1.000
_cell.length_b   1.000
_cell.length_c   1.000
_cell.angle_alpha   90.00
_cell.angle_beta   90.00
_cell.angle_gamma   90.00
#
_symmetry.space_group_name_H-M   'P 1'
#
loop_
_entity.id
_entity.type
_entity.pdbx_description
1 polymer ?
#
loop_
_entity_poly.entity_id
_entity_poly.type
_entity_poly.pdbx_seq_one_letter_code
_entity_poly.pdbx_strand_id
1 'polypeptide(L)'
;MEHLDANLDLILRVMESEQKEIINQTGGPMDGGPLFIQLSLSKTWLFAVYEIVRETCDVPCGGTKNRSVYCRDASCFRCNSLKPVKDILARYRVPLAKLQPMGRDVRQRNQLPSIAFNNDDGSIAWLTMTASGEPEEKLSRQEISDYILEMLLKIEK
;
A
#
# COMPACT_ATOMS: atom_id res chain seq x y z
N MET A 1 -16.31 1.01 8.27
CA MET A 1 -14.84 0.97 8.13
C MET A 1 -14.45 1.27 6.69
N GLU A 2 -15.15 0.69 5.70
CA GLU A 2 -14.96 0.92 4.25
C GLU A 2 -14.92 2.40 3.80
N HIS A 3 -15.65 3.30 4.48
CA HIS A 3 -15.63 4.73 4.13
C HIS A 3 -14.42 5.51 4.65
N LEU A 4 -13.69 5.02 5.65
CA LEU A 4 -12.58 5.77 6.25
C LEU A 4 -11.37 5.81 5.31
N ASP A 5 -11.09 4.71 4.64
CA ASP A 5 -9.95 4.59 3.73
C ASP A 5 -10.20 5.31 2.40
N ALA A 6 -11.45 5.31 1.90
CA ALA A 6 -11.84 6.11 0.75
C ALA A 6 -11.72 7.62 1.03
N ASN A 7 -12.10 8.05 2.23
CA ASN A 7 -11.94 9.46 2.64
C ASN A 7 -10.46 9.83 2.80
N LEU A 8 -9.64 8.92 3.34
CA LEU A 8 -8.20 9.13 3.47
C LEU A 8 -7.49 9.19 2.11
N ASP A 9 -7.88 8.31 1.16
CA ASP A 9 -7.38 8.34 -0.22
C ASP A 9 -7.73 9.66 -0.92
N LEU A 10 -8.97 10.14 -0.76
CA LEU A 10 -9.40 11.42 -1.32
C LEU A 10 -8.60 12.60 -0.75
N ILE A 11 -8.39 12.64 0.57
CA ILE A 11 -7.57 13.67 1.21
C ILE A 11 -6.15 13.65 0.64
N LEU A 12 -5.55 12.47 0.52
CA LEU A 12 -4.20 12.31 -0.03
C LEU A 12 -4.12 12.83 -1.47
N ARG A 13 -5.08 12.46 -2.33
CA ARG A 13 -5.15 12.94 -3.73
C ARG A 13 -5.20 14.47 -3.83
N VAL A 14 -5.96 15.12 -2.95
CA VAL A 14 -6.00 16.59 -2.90
C VAL A 14 -4.64 17.16 -2.50
N MET A 15 -4.05 16.65 -1.41
CA MET A 15 -2.73 17.11 -0.94
C MET A 15 -1.64 16.94 -2.01
N GLU A 16 -1.72 15.90 -2.83
CA GLU A 16 -0.74 15.63 -3.87
C GLU A 16 -0.90 16.52 -5.08
N SER A 17 -2.14 16.83 -5.46
CA SER A 17 -2.42 17.84 -6.47
C SER A 17 -1.87 19.20 -6.03
N GLU A 18 -2.11 19.60 -4.78
CA GLU A 18 -1.55 20.84 -4.22
C GLU A 18 -0.01 20.83 -4.21
N GLN A 19 0.59 19.72 -3.79
CA GLN A 19 2.04 19.55 -3.76
C GLN A 19 2.65 19.59 -5.16
N LYS A 20 2.01 18.97 -6.15
CA LYS A 20 2.40 19.04 -7.56
C LYS A 20 2.37 20.47 -8.10
N GLU A 21 1.32 21.22 -7.78
CA GLU A 21 1.23 22.64 -8.15
C GLU A 21 2.36 23.45 -7.55
N ILE A 22 2.68 23.22 -6.26
CA ILE A 22 3.81 23.88 -5.60
C ILE A 22 5.13 23.54 -6.30
N ILE A 23 5.39 22.27 -6.58
CA ILE A 23 6.62 21.83 -7.27
C ILE A 23 6.78 22.50 -8.62
N ASN A 24 5.69 22.59 -9.39
CA ASN A 24 5.70 23.26 -10.69
C ASN A 24 6.01 24.76 -10.58
N GLN A 25 5.65 25.40 -9.45
CA GLN A 25 5.89 26.83 -9.22
C GLN A 25 7.27 27.12 -8.62
N THR A 26 7.76 26.27 -7.71
CA THR A 26 8.95 26.55 -6.89
C THR A 26 10.17 25.70 -7.29
N GLY A 27 9.99 24.68 -8.12
CA GLY A 27 11.03 23.73 -8.51
C GLY A 27 11.33 22.65 -7.48
N GLY A 28 10.54 22.55 -6.41
CA GLY A 28 10.74 21.55 -5.36
C GLY A 28 9.51 21.33 -4.47
N PRO A 29 9.47 20.23 -3.71
CA PRO A 29 8.37 19.96 -2.80
C PRO A 29 8.30 21.01 -1.68
N MET A 30 7.10 21.25 -1.17
CA MET A 30 6.92 21.98 0.09
C MET A 30 7.54 21.16 1.22
N ASP A 31 8.55 21.69 1.90
CA ASP A 31 9.24 21.02 3.01
C ASP A 31 8.58 21.31 4.37
N GLY A 32 8.86 20.45 5.35
CA GLY A 32 8.46 20.65 6.75
C GLY A 32 7.12 20.02 7.12
N GLY A 33 6.29 20.74 7.88
CA GLY A 33 5.04 20.24 8.46
C GLY A 33 4.07 19.62 7.45
N PRO A 34 3.77 20.28 6.31
CA PRO A 34 2.88 19.73 5.29
C PRO A 34 3.36 18.39 4.71
N LEU A 35 4.66 18.30 4.35
CA LEU A 35 5.26 17.05 3.86
C LEU A 35 5.23 15.94 4.89
N PHE A 36 5.49 16.28 6.16
CA PHE A 36 5.39 15.32 7.25
C PHE A 36 3.97 14.75 7.40
N ILE A 37 2.94 15.60 7.27
CA ILE A 37 1.53 15.17 7.29
C ILE A 37 1.25 14.25 6.10
N GLN A 38 1.61 14.65 4.89
CA GLN A 38 1.42 13.85 3.67
C GLN A 38 2.08 12.47 3.80
N LEU A 39 3.31 12.42 4.30
CA LEU A 39 4.04 11.17 4.55
C LEU A 39 3.34 10.29 5.58
N SER A 40 2.89 10.89 6.69
CA SER A 40 2.21 10.16 7.76
C SER A 40 0.88 9.56 7.29
N LEU A 41 0.07 10.34 6.56
CA LEU A 41 -1.19 9.88 5.98
C LEU A 41 -0.94 8.79 4.92
N SER A 42 0.07 8.95 4.06
CA SER A 42 0.42 7.96 3.03
C SER A 42 0.80 6.61 3.64
N LYS A 43 1.54 6.61 4.76
CA LYS A 43 1.88 5.39 5.50
C LYS A 43 0.66 4.74 6.15
N THR A 44 -0.20 5.54 6.78
CA THR A 44 -1.44 5.05 7.39
C THR A 44 -2.35 4.40 6.34
N TRP A 45 -2.51 5.06 5.20
CA TRP A 45 -3.26 4.54 4.06
C TRP A 45 -2.70 3.21 3.57
N LEU A 46 -1.39 3.13 3.32
CA LEU A 46 -0.76 1.90 2.83
C LEU A 46 -0.97 0.73 3.79
N PHE A 47 -0.87 0.99 5.10
CA PHE A 47 -1.13 -0.01 6.12
C PHE A 47 -2.61 -0.45 6.15
N ALA A 48 -3.54 0.51 6.16
CA ALA A 48 -4.97 0.20 6.25
C ALA A 48 -5.46 -0.60 5.04
N VAL A 49 -5.07 -0.18 3.83
CA VAL A 49 -5.43 -0.87 2.59
C VAL A 49 -4.84 -2.28 2.56
N TYR A 50 -3.57 -2.46 2.98
CA TYR A 50 -2.98 -3.78 3.11
C TYR A 50 -3.76 -4.67 4.09
N GLU A 51 -4.10 -4.18 5.28
CA GLU A 51 -4.81 -4.98 6.27
C GLU A 51 -6.23 -5.36 5.81
N ILE A 52 -6.94 -4.47 5.11
CA ILE A 52 -8.24 -4.78 4.49
C ILE A 52 -8.10 -5.89 3.45
N VAL A 53 -7.14 -5.77 2.54
CA VAL A 53 -6.89 -6.78 1.50
C VAL A 53 -6.45 -8.10 2.15
N ARG A 54 -5.59 -8.05 3.18
CA ARG A 54 -5.14 -9.22 3.93
C ARG A 54 -6.30 -9.94 4.60
N GLU A 55 -7.10 -9.24 5.40
CA GLU A 55 -8.27 -9.84 6.07
C GLU A 55 -9.25 -10.43 5.05
N THR A 56 -9.46 -9.76 3.92
CA THR A 56 -10.31 -10.26 2.83
C THR A 56 -9.75 -11.54 2.18
N CYS A 57 -8.43 -11.71 2.14
CA CYS A 57 -7.76 -12.85 1.51
C CYS A 57 -7.43 -14.01 2.46
N ASP A 58 -7.13 -13.73 3.73
CA ASP A 58 -6.55 -14.69 4.70
C ASP A 58 -7.61 -15.27 5.68
N VAL A 59 -8.79 -14.64 5.82
CA VAL A 59 -9.94 -15.23 6.54
C VAL A 59 -10.50 -16.40 5.68
N PRO A 60 -10.69 -17.60 6.24
CA PRO A 60 -10.16 -18.81 5.63
C PRO A 60 -10.96 -19.36 4.45
N CYS A 61 -10.32 -19.40 3.27
CA CYS A 61 -10.42 -20.53 2.34
C CYS A 61 -9.74 -21.81 2.91
N GLY A 62 -9.25 -21.79 4.17
CA GLY A 62 -8.50 -22.85 4.86
C GLY A 62 -9.27 -23.69 5.90
N GLY A 63 -10.60 -23.73 5.88
CA GLY A 63 -11.41 -24.54 6.79
C GLY A 63 -11.94 -25.82 6.14
N THR A 64 -11.20 -26.93 6.20
CA THR A 64 -11.62 -28.23 5.64
C THR A 64 -12.71 -28.96 6.44
N LYS A 65 -13.24 -28.42 7.54
CA LYS A 65 -14.05 -29.23 8.46
C LYS A 65 -15.51 -28.86 8.72
N ASN A 66 -16.07 -27.72 8.34
CA ASN A 66 -17.53 -27.54 8.40
C ASN A 66 -18.04 -26.57 7.31
N ARG A 67 -18.93 -27.09 6.47
CA ARG A 67 -19.36 -26.52 5.18
C ARG A 67 -20.46 -25.47 5.37
N SER A 68 -20.22 -24.24 4.96
CA SER A 68 -21.26 -23.44 4.30
C SER A 68 -20.92 -23.36 2.81
N VAL A 69 -21.87 -23.70 1.95
CA VAL A 69 -21.70 -23.72 0.48
C VAL A 69 -21.39 -22.32 -0.07
N TYR A 70 -21.74 -21.27 0.69
CA TYR A 70 -21.48 -19.87 0.35
C TYR A 70 -20.02 -19.41 0.52
N CYS A 71 -19.17 -20.15 1.25
CA CYS A 71 -17.79 -19.76 1.54
C CYS A 71 -16.72 -20.29 0.57
N ARG A 72 -17.10 -20.94 -0.55
CA ARG A 72 -16.11 -21.55 -1.47
C ARG A 72 -15.83 -20.77 -2.74
N ASP A 73 -16.83 -20.15 -3.36
CA ASP A 73 -16.63 -19.62 -4.72
C ASP A 73 -16.43 -18.10 -4.73
N ALA A 74 -17.29 -17.33 -4.04
CA ALA A 74 -17.19 -15.86 -4.03
C ALA A 74 -15.96 -15.34 -3.27
N SER A 75 -15.63 -15.97 -2.13
CA SER A 75 -14.48 -15.61 -1.29
C SER A 75 -13.14 -15.99 -1.93
N CYS A 76 -13.02 -17.19 -2.51
CA CYS A 76 -11.77 -17.60 -3.16
C CYS A 76 -11.60 -16.96 -4.56
N PHE A 77 -12.67 -16.66 -5.30
CA PHE A 77 -12.59 -15.83 -6.52
C PHE A 77 -12.08 -14.42 -6.18
N ARG A 78 -12.66 -13.77 -5.17
CA ARG A 78 -12.20 -12.45 -4.70
C ARG A 78 -10.74 -12.50 -4.21
N CYS A 79 -10.32 -13.57 -3.54
CA CYS A 79 -8.93 -13.75 -3.12
C CYS A 79 -7.97 -13.90 -4.32
N ASN A 80 -8.33 -14.68 -5.35
CA ASN A 80 -7.51 -14.79 -6.56
C ASN A 80 -7.37 -13.45 -7.29
N SER A 81 -8.44 -12.66 -7.35
CA SER A 81 -8.43 -11.35 -8.01
C SER A 81 -7.70 -10.27 -7.18
N LEU A 82 -7.70 -10.37 -5.85
CA LEU A 82 -7.02 -9.46 -4.94
C LEU A 82 -5.59 -9.89 -4.59
N LYS A 83 -5.17 -11.11 -4.95
CA LYS A 83 -3.82 -11.61 -4.70
C LYS A 83 -2.73 -10.72 -5.32
N PRO A 84 -2.83 -10.27 -6.59
CA PRO A 84 -1.85 -9.34 -7.16
C PRO A 84 -1.74 -8.03 -6.36
N VAL A 85 -2.88 -7.49 -5.90
CA VAL A 85 -2.93 -6.31 -5.04
C VAL A 85 -2.23 -6.57 -3.70
N LYS A 86 -2.52 -7.71 -3.07
CA LYS A 86 -1.86 -8.12 -1.81
C LYS A 86 -0.35 -8.23 -1.98
N ASP A 87 0.10 -8.88 -3.05
CA ASP A 87 1.52 -9.11 -3.32
C ASP A 87 2.25 -7.79 -3.58
N ILE A 88 1.63 -6.85 -4.31
CA ILE A 88 2.16 -5.48 -4.49
C ILE A 88 2.27 -4.76 -3.14
N LEU A 89 1.19 -4.69 -2.37
CA LEU A 89 1.18 -4.00 -1.08
C LEU A 89 2.17 -4.61 -0.08
N ALA A 90 2.35 -5.93 -0.10
CA ALA A 90 3.32 -6.63 0.75
C ALA A 90 4.78 -6.22 0.47
N ARG A 91 5.12 -5.86 -0.78
CA ARG A 91 6.47 -5.40 -1.16
C ARG A 91 6.79 -4.03 -0.57
N TYR A 92 5.79 -3.15 -0.49
CA TYR A 92 5.95 -1.77 -0.02
C TYR A 92 5.62 -1.58 1.46
N ARG A 93 5.03 -2.60 2.10
CA ARG A 93 4.73 -2.61 3.52
C ARG A 93 6.00 -2.32 4.31
N VAL A 94 6.11 -1.09 4.80
CA VAL A 94 7.06 -0.77 5.87
C VAL A 94 6.58 -1.56 7.09
N PRO A 95 7.38 -2.49 7.63
CA PRO A 95 7.00 -3.18 8.85
C PRO A 95 6.99 -2.15 9.98
N LEU A 96 5.83 -1.52 10.25
CA LEU A 96 5.58 -0.81 11.51
C LEU A 96 5.72 -1.78 12.70
N ALA A 97 5.70 -3.09 12.44
CA ALA A 97 6.10 -4.14 13.36
C ALA A 97 6.79 -5.29 12.62
N LYS A 98 8.11 -5.36 12.72
CA LYS A 98 8.64 -6.46 13.53
C LYS A 98 8.93 -5.88 14.90
N LEU A 99 7.91 -5.69 15.72
CA LEU A 99 8.08 -5.89 17.16
C LEU A 99 8.39 -7.39 17.32
N GLN A 100 9.63 -7.76 16.99
CA GLN A 100 10.11 -9.10 17.23
C GLN A 100 10.20 -9.24 18.76
N PRO A 101 9.63 -10.29 19.37
CA PRO A 101 9.99 -10.62 20.74
C PRO A 101 11.53 -10.71 20.79
N MET A 102 12.15 -10.07 21.79
CA MET A 102 13.60 -10.13 21.98
C MET A 102 14.05 -11.61 21.91
N GLY A 103 14.89 -11.94 20.93
CA GLY A 103 15.50 -13.28 20.84
C GLY A 103 15.28 -14.09 19.56
N ARG A 104 14.66 -13.56 18.49
CA ARG A 104 14.72 -14.21 17.17
C ARG A 104 15.74 -13.53 16.27
N ASP A 105 16.90 -14.16 16.19
CA ASP A 105 17.99 -13.82 15.27
C ASP A 105 17.57 -14.18 13.83
N VAL A 106 16.93 -13.23 13.14
CA VAL A 106 16.54 -13.41 11.75
C VAL A 106 17.59 -12.72 10.89
N ARG A 107 18.41 -13.53 10.21
CA ARG A 107 19.30 -13.12 9.11
C ARG A 107 18.48 -12.64 7.89
N GLN A 108 17.68 -11.58 8.04
CA GLN A 108 16.94 -10.99 6.92
C GLN A 108 17.77 -9.85 6.33
N ARG A 109 18.46 -10.16 5.22
CA ARG A 109 18.90 -9.19 4.20
C ARG A 109 17.70 -8.66 3.40
N ASN A 110 16.58 -8.36 4.04
CA ASN A 110 15.47 -7.69 3.36
C ASN A 110 15.69 -6.19 3.55
N GLN A 111 16.27 -5.54 2.55
CA GLN A 111 16.34 -4.09 2.54
C GLN A 111 14.89 -3.55 2.54
N LEU A 112 14.57 -2.74 3.54
CA LEU A 112 13.24 -2.16 3.65
C LEU A 112 13.05 -1.14 2.52
N PRO A 113 11.82 -1.00 1.98
CA PRO A 113 11.54 0.04 1.01
C PRO A 113 11.92 1.41 1.59
N SER A 114 12.66 2.21 0.81
CA SER A 114 12.98 3.58 1.19
C SER A 114 11.87 4.51 0.72
N ILE A 115 11.64 5.59 1.48
CA ILE A 115 10.68 6.61 1.12
C ILE A 115 11.34 7.53 0.10
N ALA A 116 10.64 7.77 -1.00
CA ALA A 116 11.00 8.72 -2.02
C ALA A 116 9.85 9.71 -2.21
N PHE A 117 10.15 10.79 -2.91
CA PHE A 117 9.14 11.74 -3.36
C PHE A 117 9.04 11.67 -4.88
N ASN A 118 7.82 11.73 -5.41
CA ASN A 118 7.56 11.76 -6.84
C ASN A 118 7.13 13.16 -7.26
N ASN A 119 7.98 13.81 -8.07
CA ASN A 119 7.74 15.17 -8.50
C ASN A 119 6.65 15.28 -9.58
N ASP A 120 6.40 14.20 -10.32
CA ASP A 120 5.47 14.21 -11.46
C ASP A 120 4.01 14.29 -11.02
N ASP A 121 3.68 13.66 -9.89
CA ASP A 121 2.33 13.58 -9.31
C ASP A 121 2.23 14.25 -7.93
N GLY A 122 3.35 14.73 -7.36
CA GLY A 122 3.39 15.31 -6.03
C GLY A 122 3.23 14.27 -4.90
N SER A 123 3.37 12.98 -5.20
CA SER A 123 3.10 11.89 -4.28
C SER A 123 4.31 11.42 -3.49
N ILE A 124 4.04 10.89 -2.30
CA ILE A 124 4.95 9.99 -1.61
C ILE A 124 5.11 8.72 -2.45
N ALA A 125 6.34 8.24 -2.58
CA ALA A 125 6.69 7.02 -3.28
C ALA A 125 7.52 6.11 -2.38
N TRP A 126 7.57 4.84 -2.76
CA TRP A 126 8.43 3.85 -2.14
C TRP A 126 9.34 3.25 -3.18
N LEU A 127 10.61 3.10 -2.81
CA LEU A 127 11.63 2.49 -3.62
C LEU A 127 12.03 1.17 -2.99
N THR A 128 11.83 0.07 -3.71
CA THR A 128 12.40 -1.23 -3.33
C THR A 128 13.85 -1.31 -3.76
N MET A 129 14.63 -2.07 -3.00
CA MET A 129 16.05 -2.27 -3.27
C MET A 129 16.31 -3.75 -3.49
N THR A 130 17.17 -4.07 -4.46
CA THR A 130 17.66 -5.42 -4.68
C THR A 130 18.47 -5.92 -3.48
N ALA A 131 18.79 -7.21 -3.47
CA ALA A 131 19.68 -7.77 -2.44
C ALA A 131 21.10 -7.15 -2.45
N SER A 132 21.53 -6.57 -3.58
CA SER A 132 22.78 -5.81 -3.73
C SER A 132 22.66 -4.34 -3.30
N GLY A 133 21.46 -3.85 -2.99
CA GLY A 133 21.22 -2.46 -2.60
C GLY A 133 21.03 -1.48 -3.76
N GLU A 134 20.73 -1.99 -4.94
CA GLU A 134 20.40 -1.16 -6.10
C GLU A 134 18.88 -0.90 -6.15
N PRO A 135 18.43 0.28 -6.59
CA PRO A 135 17.02 0.57 -6.84
C PRO A 135 16.39 -0.45 -7.80
N GLU A 136 15.31 -1.12 -7.39
CA GLU A 136 14.62 -2.12 -8.22
C GLU A 136 13.35 -1.54 -8.85
N GLU A 137 12.45 -0.99 -8.04
CA GLU A 137 11.15 -0.48 -8.49
C GLU A 137 10.74 0.71 -7.62
N LYS A 138 10.31 1.80 -8.26
CA LYS A 138 9.71 2.97 -7.60
C LYS A 138 8.23 2.99 -7.95
N LEU A 139 7.38 3.01 -6.94
CA LEU A 139 5.94 3.16 -7.09
C LEU A 139 5.43 4.24 -6.14
N SER A 140 4.66 5.18 -6.67
CA SER A 140 3.98 6.23 -5.94
C SER A 140 2.71 5.71 -5.27
N ARG A 141 2.28 6.35 -4.18
CA ARG A 141 0.99 6.09 -3.55
C ARG A 141 -0.15 6.22 -4.55
N GLN A 142 -0.05 7.12 -5.53
CA GLN A 142 -1.07 7.34 -6.54
C GLN A 142 -1.16 6.16 -7.48
N GLU A 143 -0.02 5.72 -7.97
CA GLU A 143 0.08 4.56 -8.86
C GLU A 143 -0.46 3.29 -8.17
N ILE A 144 -0.16 3.11 -6.88
CA ILE A 144 -0.72 1.99 -6.10
C ILE A 144 -2.24 2.14 -5.95
N SER A 145 -2.74 3.33 -5.63
CA SER A 145 -4.18 3.57 -5.47
C SER A 145 -4.94 3.33 -6.78
N ASP A 146 -4.44 3.89 -7.89
CA ASP A 146 -5.02 3.73 -9.22
C ASP A 146 -5.02 2.26 -9.66
N TYR A 147 -3.92 1.54 -9.43
CA TYR A 147 -3.84 0.09 -9.68
C TYR A 147 -4.90 -0.69 -8.91
N ILE A 148 -5.10 -0.37 -7.63
CA ILE A 148 -6.10 -1.05 -6.79
C ILE A 148 -7.51 -0.77 -7.31
N LEU A 149 -7.83 0.48 -7.63
CA LEU A 149 -9.12 0.86 -8.17
C LEU A 149 -9.40 0.14 -9.50
N GLU A 150 -8.42 0.09 -10.40
CA GLU A 150 -8.54 -0.65 -11.66
C GLU A 150 -8.82 -2.14 -11.43
N MET A 151 -8.13 -2.76 -10.48
CA MET A 151 -8.31 -4.17 -10.15
C MET A 151 -9.70 -4.42 -9.54
N LEU A 152 -10.19 -3.54 -8.67
CA LEU A 152 -11.52 -3.64 -8.08
C LEU A 152 -12.63 -3.46 -9.13
N LEU A 153 -12.52 -2.47 -10.02
CA LEU A 153 -13.48 -2.22 -11.10
C LEU A 153 -13.53 -3.36 -12.13
N LYS A 154 -12.43 -4.09 -12.32
CA LYS A 154 -12.39 -5.31 -13.15
C LYS A 154 -13.14 -6.48 -12.52
N ILE A 155 -13.25 -6.54 -11.19
CA ILE A 155 -13.99 -7.59 -10.46
C ILE A 155 -15.51 -7.38 -10.52
N GLU A 156 -15.96 -6.14 -10.73
CA GLU A 156 -17.40 -5.80 -10.81
C GLU A 156 -18.05 -6.09 -12.18
N LYS A 157 -17.26 -6.45 -13.20
CA LYS A 157 -17.74 -6.83 -14.54
C LYS A 157 -17.82 -8.34 -14.71
#